data_AF-A0A7S3E6M9-F1
#
_entry.id   AF-A0A7S3E6M9-F1
#
_cell.length_a   1.000
_cell.length_b   1.000
_cell.length_c   1.000
_cell.angle_alpha   90.00
_cell.angle_beta   90.00
_cell.angle_gamma   90.00
#
_symmetry.space_group_name_H-M   'P 1'
#
loop_
_entity.id
_entity.type
_entity.pdbx_description
1 polymer ?
#
loop_
_entity_poly.entity_id
_entity_poly.type
_entity_poly.pdbx_seq_one_letter_code
_entity_poly.pdbx_strand_id
1 'polypeptide(L)'
;VLTLTSGGCNTLHLAAHGAKHVASVDLNPAQSALCELKVQAIKRLAYEDVWKMFGEGKHERVAELFETKLAPWLSQGSLNFWSKKLHYFQDGLYYHGAMGKVLLGVYWFQILFGYRKKFLKFCSAKTLEEQRSIWTSLWFVRIFLHMPAMVFAVM
;
A
#
# COMPACT_ATOMS: atom_id res chain seq x y z
N VAL A 1 -9.70 -7.92 19.78
CA VAL A 1 -8.66 -6.88 19.60
C VAL A 1 -9.23 -5.77 18.74
N LEU A 2 -8.98 -4.50 19.07
CA LEU A 2 -9.34 -3.34 18.25
C LEU A 2 -8.08 -2.83 17.53
N THR A 3 -8.19 -2.49 16.25
CA THR A 3 -7.08 -1.95 15.45
C THR A 3 -7.59 -0.92 14.45
N LEU A 4 -6.70 0.00 14.06
CA LEU A 4 -6.89 0.78 12.85
C LEU A 4 -6.77 -0.14 11.63
N THR A 5 -7.62 0.06 10.62
CA THR A 5 -7.62 -0.78 9.42
C THR A 5 -6.33 -0.65 8.64
N SER A 6 -5.92 0.58 8.28
CA SER A 6 -4.62 0.83 7.62
C SER A 6 -4.30 -0.16 6.48
N GLY A 7 -5.27 -0.35 5.58
CA GLY A 7 -5.16 -1.28 4.43
C GLY A 7 -5.37 -2.75 4.76
N GLY A 8 -5.75 -3.07 6.00
CA GLY A 8 -6.14 -4.40 6.47
C GLY A 8 -4.97 -5.34 6.79
N CYS A 9 -3.72 -4.95 6.52
CA CYS A 9 -2.57 -5.84 6.72
C CYS A 9 -2.37 -6.18 8.20
N ASN A 10 -2.40 -5.18 9.08
CA ASN A 10 -2.28 -5.41 10.53
C ASN A 10 -3.49 -6.20 11.07
N THR A 11 -4.69 -5.86 10.61
CA THR A 11 -5.92 -6.58 10.96
C THR A 11 -5.83 -8.07 10.64
N LEU A 12 -5.40 -8.42 9.42
CA LEU A 12 -5.22 -9.81 8.99
C LEU A 12 -4.06 -10.49 9.72
N HIS A 13 -2.97 -9.78 10.00
CA HIS A 13 -1.84 -10.29 10.75
C HIS A 13 -2.25 -10.70 12.18
N LEU A 14 -3.00 -9.84 12.88
CA LEU A 14 -3.52 -10.15 14.22
C LEU A 14 -4.43 -11.38 14.20
N ALA A 15 -5.31 -11.48 13.20
CA ALA A 15 -6.19 -12.65 13.05
C ALA A 15 -5.38 -13.94 12.80
N ALA A 16 -4.35 -13.87 11.95
CA ALA A 16 -3.45 -15.00 11.69
C ALA A 16 -2.66 -15.44 12.93
N HIS A 17 -2.38 -14.52 13.86
CA HIS A 17 -1.69 -14.81 15.13
C HIS A 17 -2.63 -15.27 16.25
N GLY A 18 -3.83 -15.73 15.91
CA GLY A 18 -4.74 -16.37 16.86
C GLY A 18 -5.69 -15.40 17.59
N ALA A 19 -5.77 -14.14 17.20
CA ALA A 19 -6.80 -13.25 17.71
C ALA A 19 -8.19 -13.78 17.29
N LYS A 20 -8.98 -14.26 18.27
CA LYS A 20 -10.32 -14.83 18.03
C LYS A 20 -11.29 -13.85 17.38
N HIS A 21 -11.13 -12.56 17.65
CA HIS A 21 -11.94 -11.49 17.07
C HIS A 21 -11.11 -10.22 16.92
N VAL A 22 -11.13 -9.63 15.72
CA VAL A 22 -10.46 -8.37 15.41
C VAL A 22 -11.50 -7.37 14.88
N ALA A 23 -11.74 -6.31 15.65
CA ALA A 23 -12.51 -5.16 15.21
C ALA A 23 -11.56 -4.16 14.55
N SER A 24 -11.83 -3.82 13.29
CA SER A 24 -10.98 -2.93 12.47
C SER A 24 -11.77 -1.68 12.13
N VAL A 25 -11.24 -0.51 12.47
CA VAL A 25 -11.91 0.79 12.26
C VAL A 25 -11.04 1.74 11.46
N ASP A 26 -11.65 2.51 10.57
CA ASP A 26 -10.95 3.52 9.75
C ASP A 26 -11.90 4.66 9.37
N LEU A 27 -11.37 5.87 9.29
CA LEU A 27 -12.10 7.03 8.77
C LEU A 27 -12.12 7.05 7.24
N ASN A 28 -11.11 6.45 6.60
CA ASN A 28 -11.05 6.35 5.15
C ASN A 28 -11.80 5.10 4.68
N PRO A 29 -12.98 5.25 4.04
CA PRO A 29 -13.78 4.11 3.59
C PRO A 29 -13.04 3.22 2.58
N ALA A 30 -12.06 3.76 1.85
CA ALA A 30 -11.24 2.97 0.93
C ALA A 30 -10.39 1.90 1.65
N GLN A 31 -9.93 2.18 2.87
CA GLN A 31 -9.15 1.22 3.66
C GLN A 31 -10.02 0.06 4.13
N SER A 32 -11.22 0.36 4.61
CA SER A 32 -12.20 -0.64 5.00
C SER A 32 -12.65 -1.49 3.81
N ALA A 33 -12.90 -0.86 2.66
CA ALA A 33 -13.23 -1.57 1.43
C ALA A 33 -12.10 -2.50 0.96
N LEU A 34 -10.84 -2.07 1.06
CA LEU A 34 -9.69 -2.91 0.73
C LEU A 34 -9.51 -4.07 1.70
N CYS A 35 -9.71 -3.84 3.00
CA CYS A 35 -9.66 -4.90 4.00
C CYS A 35 -10.72 -5.97 3.74
N GLU A 36 -11.97 -5.56 3.47
CA GLU A 36 -13.05 -6.48 3.16
C GLU A 36 -12.78 -7.30 1.89
N LEU A 37 -12.29 -6.65 0.83
CA LEU A 37 -11.91 -7.33 -0.41
C LEU A 37 -10.82 -8.38 -0.17
N LYS A 38 -9.78 -8.06 0.61
CA LYS A 38 -8.72 -9.02 0.99
C LYS A 38 -9.29 -10.21 1.76
N VAL A 39 -10.17 -9.96 2.74
CA VAL A 39 -10.82 -11.02 3.52
C VAL A 39 -11.61 -11.96 2.62
N GLN A 40 -12.44 -11.42 1.71
CA GLN A 40 -13.23 -12.26 0.80
C GLN A 40 -12.34 -12.99 -0.21
N ALA A 41 -11.30 -12.35 -0.73
CA ALA A 41 -10.35 -12.99 -1.64
C ALA A 41 -9.64 -14.18 -0.98
N ILE A 42 -9.10 -14.01 0.24
CA ILE A 42 -8.46 -15.08 1.00
C ILE A 42 -9.41 -16.25 1.24
N LYS A 43 -10.71 -15.98 1.46
CA LYS A 43 -11.71 -17.03 1.73
C LYS A 43 -12.19 -17.77 0.48
N ARG A 44 -12.06 -17.18 -0.72
CA ARG A 44 -12.83 -17.61 -1.91
C ARG A 44 -12.01 -17.87 -3.15
N LEU A 45 -10.80 -17.35 -3.19
CA LEU A 45 -9.91 -17.50 -4.34
C LEU A 45 -8.78 -18.47 -4.00
N ALA A 46 -8.17 -19.03 -5.05
CA ALA A 46 -6.92 -19.76 -4.93
C ALA A 46 -5.80 -18.79 -4.52
N TYR A 47 -4.75 -19.32 -3.88
CA TYR A 47 -3.63 -18.52 -3.39
C TYR A 47 -2.98 -17.71 -4.52
N GLU A 48 -2.90 -18.27 -5.72
CA GLU A 48 -2.30 -17.66 -6.90
C GLU A 48 -3.04 -16.40 -7.33
N ASP A 49 -4.38 -16.43 -7.32
CA ASP A 49 -5.19 -15.26 -7.64
C ASP A 49 -5.08 -14.19 -6.52
N VAL A 50 -5.02 -14.62 -5.24
CA VAL A 50 -4.77 -13.70 -4.11
C VAL A 50 -3.40 -13.03 -4.24
N TRP A 51 -2.36 -13.80 -4.60
CA TRP A 51 -1.00 -13.30 -4.78
C TRP A 51 -0.89 -12.34 -5.96
N LYS A 52 -1.53 -12.63 -7.09
CA LYS A 52 -1.61 -11.68 -8.20
C LYS A 52 -2.29 -10.38 -7.78
N MET A 53 -3.47 -10.47 -7.15
CA MET A 53 -4.22 -9.29 -6.71
C MET A 53 -3.46 -8.41 -5.70
N PHE A 54 -2.81 -8.99 -4.68
CA PHE A 54 -2.25 -8.22 -3.56
C PHE A 54 -0.76 -8.44 -3.30
N GLY A 55 -0.10 -9.38 -3.95
CA GLY A 55 1.36 -9.48 -3.96
C GLY A 55 1.92 -8.65 -5.12
N GLU A 56 1.44 -8.92 -6.33
CA GLU A 56 1.85 -8.19 -7.54
C GLU A 56 1.06 -6.90 -7.74
N GLY A 57 -0.13 -6.80 -7.15
CA GLY A 57 -1.01 -5.65 -7.33
C GLY A 57 -1.65 -5.61 -8.72
N LYS A 58 -1.58 -6.70 -9.49
CA LYS A 58 -2.07 -6.80 -10.85
C LYS A 58 -2.71 -8.17 -11.11
N HIS A 59 -3.84 -8.18 -11.79
CA HIS A 59 -4.55 -9.42 -12.10
C HIS A 59 -5.39 -9.27 -13.37
N GLU A 60 -5.04 -10.04 -14.40
CA GLU A 60 -5.63 -10.00 -15.73
C GLU A 60 -7.12 -10.36 -15.75
N ARG A 61 -7.54 -11.33 -14.93
CA ARG A 61 -8.96 -11.75 -14.77
C ARG A 61 -9.69 -11.10 -13.59
N VAL A 62 -9.24 -9.95 -13.08
CA VAL A 62 -9.82 -9.35 -11.87
C VAL A 62 -11.32 -9.09 -12.00
N ALA A 63 -11.79 -8.69 -13.18
CA ALA A 63 -13.20 -8.38 -13.43
C ALA A 63 -14.09 -9.62 -13.27
N GLU A 64 -13.70 -10.72 -13.92
CA GLU A 64 -14.39 -12.01 -13.84
C GLU A 64 -14.42 -12.55 -12.41
N LEU A 65 -13.27 -12.57 -11.73
CA LEU A 65 -13.17 -13.04 -10.34
C LEU A 65 -13.99 -12.16 -9.39
N PHE A 66 -13.96 -10.84 -9.59
CA PHE A 66 -14.74 -9.92 -8.79
C PHE A 66 -16.22 -10.22 -8.92
N GLU A 67 -16.76 -10.30 -10.14
CA GLU A 67 -18.18 -10.54 -10.38
C GLU A 67 -18.64 -11.91 -9.88
N THR A 68 -17.88 -12.97 -10.19
CA THR A 68 -18.32 -14.35 -9.95
C THR A 68 -18.01 -14.87 -8.53
N LYS A 69 -16.95 -14.39 -7.88
CA LYS A 69 -16.47 -14.94 -6.60
C LYS A 69 -16.51 -13.95 -5.45
N LEU A 70 -16.34 -12.65 -5.68
CA LEU A 70 -16.15 -11.66 -4.60
C LEU A 70 -17.39 -10.81 -4.34
N ALA A 71 -17.96 -10.21 -5.39
CA ALA A 71 -19.05 -9.25 -5.34
C ALA A 71 -20.26 -9.72 -4.51
N PRO A 72 -20.72 -10.98 -4.58
CA PRO A 72 -21.86 -11.46 -3.78
C PRO A 72 -21.62 -11.44 -2.27
N TRP A 73 -20.37 -11.27 -1.82
CA TRP A 73 -19.97 -11.36 -0.42
C TRP A 73 -19.39 -10.07 0.14
N LEU A 74 -19.43 -8.99 -0.66
CA LEU A 74 -19.04 -7.67 -0.24
C LEU A 74 -20.26 -6.91 0.28
N SER A 75 -20.05 -6.12 1.32
CA SER A 75 -20.98 -5.07 1.72
C SER A 75 -21.29 -4.14 0.55
N GLN A 76 -22.47 -3.52 0.57
CA GLN A 76 -22.88 -2.59 -0.49
C GLN A 76 -21.87 -1.45 -0.70
N GLY A 77 -21.24 -0.97 0.37
CA GLY A 77 -20.22 0.08 0.30
C GLY A 77 -18.97 -0.39 -0.45
N SER A 78 -18.45 -1.57 -0.12
CA SER A 78 -17.28 -2.15 -0.78
C SER A 78 -17.57 -2.54 -2.22
N LEU A 79 -18.75 -3.09 -2.50
CA LEU A 79 -19.20 -3.40 -3.85
C LEU A 79 -19.22 -2.13 -4.73
N ASN A 80 -19.85 -1.06 -4.23
CA ASN A 80 -19.91 0.23 -4.93
C ASN A 80 -18.53 0.86 -5.14
N PHE A 81 -17.63 0.67 -4.17
CA PHE A 81 -16.27 1.19 -4.27
C PHE A 81 -15.46 0.46 -5.34
N TRP A 82 -15.47 -0.87 -5.32
CA TRP A 82 -14.62 -1.71 -6.16
C TRP A 82 -15.13 -1.90 -7.58
N SER A 83 -16.45 -1.98 -7.78
CA SER A 83 -17.04 -2.08 -9.13
C SER A 83 -16.57 -0.96 -10.07
N LYS A 84 -16.28 0.22 -9.51
CA LYS A 84 -15.78 1.40 -10.24
C LYS A 84 -14.25 1.45 -10.35
N LYS A 85 -13.51 0.57 -9.67
CA LYS A 85 -12.05 0.67 -9.46
C LYS A 85 -11.28 -0.62 -9.75
N LEU A 86 -11.88 -1.58 -10.44
CA LEU A 86 -11.17 -2.81 -10.82
C LEU A 86 -9.95 -2.56 -11.71
N HIS A 87 -9.94 -1.46 -12.47
CA HIS A 87 -8.77 -1.00 -13.23
C HIS A 87 -7.53 -0.77 -12.36
N TYR A 88 -7.67 -0.60 -11.03
CA TYR A 88 -6.52 -0.52 -10.12
C TYR A 88 -5.67 -1.79 -10.19
N PHE A 89 -6.27 -2.95 -10.45
CA PHE A 89 -5.54 -4.21 -10.61
C PHE A 89 -5.07 -4.44 -12.06
N GLN A 90 -5.24 -3.49 -12.97
CA GLN A 90 -4.65 -3.53 -14.32
C GLN A 90 -3.40 -2.64 -14.36
N ASP A 91 -3.53 -1.41 -13.86
CA ASP A 91 -2.47 -0.41 -13.90
C ASP A 91 -1.51 -0.53 -12.70
N GLY A 92 -1.95 -1.17 -11.62
CA GLY A 92 -1.15 -1.56 -10.46
C GLY A 92 -1.70 -0.94 -9.17
N LEU A 93 -2.22 -1.79 -8.28
CA LEU A 93 -2.99 -1.40 -7.10
C LEU A 93 -2.29 -0.34 -6.25
N TYR A 94 -0.97 -0.48 -6.10
CA TYR A 94 -0.12 0.34 -5.23
C TYR A 94 0.21 1.72 -5.80
N TYR A 95 -0.07 1.96 -7.08
CA TYR A 95 0.11 3.28 -7.71
C TYR A 95 -1.13 4.17 -7.58
N HIS A 96 -2.18 3.70 -6.89
CA HIS A 96 -3.39 4.45 -6.63
C HIS A 96 -3.51 4.92 -5.17
N GLY A 97 -4.48 5.80 -4.92
CA GLY A 97 -4.67 6.43 -3.61
C GLY A 97 -3.62 7.49 -3.27
N ALA A 98 -3.66 8.00 -2.04
CA ALA A 98 -2.74 9.06 -1.60
C ALA A 98 -1.27 8.61 -1.66
N MET A 99 -0.97 7.41 -1.16
CA MET A 99 0.40 6.86 -1.19
C MET A 99 0.88 6.58 -2.62
N GLY A 100 0.01 6.11 -3.51
CA GLY A 100 0.35 5.95 -4.93
C GLY A 100 0.79 7.27 -5.59
N LYS A 101 0.10 8.38 -5.29
CA LYS A 101 0.50 9.71 -5.76
C LYS A 101 1.86 10.14 -5.18
N VAL A 102 2.11 9.87 -3.91
CA VAL A 102 3.42 10.13 -3.29
C VAL A 102 4.51 9.32 -3.97
N LEU A 103 4.29 8.03 -4.24
CA LEU A 103 5.23 7.16 -4.95
C LEU A 103 5.52 7.67 -6.36
N LEU A 104 4.49 8.09 -7.10
CA LEU A 104 4.66 8.72 -8.42
C LEU A 104 5.44 10.03 -8.33
N GLY A 105 5.20 10.85 -7.31
CA GLY A 105 5.96 12.07 -7.05
C GLY A 105 7.43 11.81 -6.78
N VAL A 106 7.74 10.84 -5.90
CA VAL A 106 9.12 10.40 -5.63
C VAL A 106 9.77 9.83 -6.89
N TYR A 107 9.02 9.05 -7.68
CA TYR A 107 9.48 8.53 -8.97
C TYR A 107 9.85 9.64 -9.95
N TRP A 108 9.03 10.68 -10.11
CA TRP A 108 9.37 11.78 -10.99
C TRP A 108 10.51 12.64 -10.44
N PHE A 109 10.56 12.84 -9.13
CA PHE A 109 11.67 13.53 -8.46
C PHE A 109 13.02 12.85 -8.73
N GLN A 110 13.12 11.53 -8.59
CA GLN A 110 14.37 10.81 -8.87
C GLN A 110 14.78 10.90 -10.35
N ILE A 111 13.83 11.03 -11.28
CA ILE A 111 14.10 11.16 -12.71
C ILE A 111 14.59 12.58 -13.01
N LEU A 112 13.86 13.60 -12.55
CA LEU A 112 14.14 15.01 -12.84
C LEU A 112 15.48 15.46 -12.26
N PHE A 113 15.83 14.99 -11.06
CA PHE A 113 17.08 15.36 -10.38
C PHE A 113 18.20 14.32 -10.52
N GLY A 114 18.03 13.30 -11.37
CA GLY A 114 19.08 12.30 -11.64
C GLY A 114 19.44 11.40 -10.45
N TYR A 115 18.57 11.29 -9.44
CA TYR A 115 18.84 10.48 -8.24
C TYR A 115 18.48 9.00 -8.36
N ARG A 116 17.94 8.54 -9.49
CA ARG A 116 17.52 7.14 -9.68
C ARG A 116 18.58 6.12 -9.28
N LYS A 117 19.84 6.31 -9.69
CA LYS A 117 20.94 5.40 -9.31
C LYS A 117 21.22 5.39 -7.80
N LYS A 118 21.13 6.55 -7.13
CA LYS A 118 21.32 6.64 -5.67
C LYS A 118 20.17 5.99 -4.92
N PHE A 119 18.92 6.19 -5.35
CA PHE A 119 17.75 5.53 -4.76
C PHE A 119 17.81 4.01 -4.93
N LEU A 120 18.18 3.51 -6.12
CA LEU A 120 18.37 2.08 -6.33
C LEU A 120 19.44 1.50 -5.39
N LYS A 121 20.59 2.17 -5.28
CA LYS A 121 21.64 1.77 -4.32
C LYS A 121 21.15 1.80 -2.87
N PHE A 122 20.38 2.81 -2.48
CA PHE A 122 19.79 2.93 -1.14
C PHE A 122 18.85 1.76 -0.83
N CYS A 123 17.97 1.40 -1.76
CA CYS A 123 17.04 0.28 -1.61
C CYS A 123 17.74 -1.08 -1.63
N SER A 124 18.89 -1.20 -2.31
CA SER A 124 19.66 -2.44 -2.40
C SER A 124 20.81 -2.54 -1.38
N ALA A 125 20.94 -1.57 -0.46
CA ALA A 125 22.03 -1.52 0.51
C ALA A 125 21.98 -2.73 1.45
N LYS A 126 23.12 -3.36 1.70
CA LYS A 126 23.20 -4.59 2.53
C LYS A 126 23.36 -4.31 4.01
N THR A 127 23.72 -3.08 4.37
CA THR A 127 23.92 -2.66 5.76
C THR A 127 23.23 -1.32 6.03
N LEU A 128 22.80 -1.11 7.27
CA LEU A 128 22.23 0.17 7.70
C LEU A 128 23.24 1.32 7.55
N GLU A 129 24.53 1.03 7.69
CA GLU A 129 25.59 2.03 7.58
C GLU A 129 25.77 2.50 6.14
N GLU A 130 25.79 1.57 5.17
CA GLU A 130 25.76 1.88 3.74
C GLU A 130 24.50 2.69 3.39
N GLN A 131 23.33 2.23 3.86
CA GLN A 131 22.06 2.90 3.61
C GLN A 131 22.04 4.34 4.15
N ARG A 132 22.55 4.57 5.38
CA ARG A 132 22.70 5.90 5.98
C ARG A 132 23.69 6.78 5.22
N SER A 133 24.82 6.23 4.78
CA SER A 133 25.81 6.96 3.98
C SER A 133 25.20 7.45 2.67
N ILE A 134 24.43 6.61 1.97
CA ILE A 134 23.73 7.01 0.74
C ILE A 134 22.67 8.07 1.04
N TRP A 135 21.85 7.89 2.07
CA TRP A 135 20.81 8.83 2.48
C TRP A 135 21.38 10.23 2.77
N THR A 136 22.41 10.28 3.61
CA THR A 136 23.10 11.52 3.97
C THR A 136 23.93 12.10 2.82
N SER A 137 24.18 11.37 1.73
CA SER A 137 24.80 11.92 0.52
C SER A 137 23.86 12.81 -0.32
N LEU A 138 22.56 12.79 -0.03
CA LEU A 138 21.56 13.62 -0.70
C LEU A 138 21.58 15.01 -0.04
N TRP A 139 21.90 16.05 -0.82
CA TRP A 139 22.07 17.41 -0.27
C TRP A 139 20.81 17.92 0.44
N PHE A 140 19.62 17.63 -0.12
CA PHE A 140 18.35 18.05 0.49
C PHE A 140 18.11 17.34 1.83
N VAL A 141 18.51 16.07 1.96
CA VAL A 141 18.46 15.36 3.24
C VAL A 141 19.36 16.06 4.26
N ARG A 142 20.56 16.51 3.86
CA ARG A 142 21.43 17.28 4.76
C ARG A 142 20.76 18.57 5.20
N ILE A 143 20.10 19.29 4.29
CA ILE A 143 19.35 20.51 4.65
C ILE A 143 18.28 20.20 5.68
N PHE A 144 17.45 19.17 5.46
CA PHE A 144 16.41 18.80 6.42
C PHE A 144 16.97 18.36 7.77
N LEU A 145 18.08 17.62 7.79
CA LEU A 145 18.72 17.15 9.02
C LEU A 145 19.34 18.27 9.86
N HIS A 146 19.81 19.35 9.22
CA HIS A 146 20.41 20.50 9.90
C HIS A 146 19.45 21.68 10.03
N MET A 147 18.19 21.50 9.63
CA MET A 147 17.17 22.53 9.74
C MET A 147 16.78 22.70 11.22
N PRO A 148 16.64 23.94 11.72
CA PRO A 148 16.20 24.17 13.09
C PRO A 148 14.84 23.50 13.35
N ALA A 149 14.69 22.84 14.50
CA ALA A 149 13.46 22.11 14.87
C ALA A 149 12.19 22.98 14.78
N MET A 150 12.33 24.30 14.93
CA MET A 150 11.26 25.28 14.81
C MET A 150 10.55 25.25 13.45
N VAL A 151 11.25 24.87 12.37
CA VAL A 151 10.64 24.80 11.02
C VAL A 151 9.66 23.62 10.89
N PHE A 152 9.89 22.53 11.62
CA PHE A 152 8.99 21.37 11.63
C PHE A 152 7.80 21.53 12.57
N ALA A 153 7.81 22.52 13.47
CA ALA A 153 6.71 22.78 14.39
C ALA A 153 5.52 23.53 13.74
N VAL A 154 5.69 24.01 12.50
CA VAL A 154 4.71 24.83 11.76
C VAL A 154 4.10 24.10 10.57
N MET A 155 4.59 22.89 10.24
CA MET A 155 4.05 22.01 9.19
C MET A 155 3.22 20.88 9.78
#